data_AF-A0A537NRW3-F1
#
_entry.id   AF-A0A537NRW3-F1
#
_cell.length_a   1.000
_cell.length_b   1.000
_cell.length_c   1.000
_cell.angle_alpha   90.00
_cell.angle_beta   90.00
_cell.angle_gamma   90.00
#
_symmetry.space_group_name_H-M   'P 1'
#
loop_
_entity.id
_entity.type
_entity.pdbx_description
1 polymer ?
#
loop_
_entity_poly.entity_id
_entity_poly.type
_entity_poly.pdbx_seq_one_letter_code
_entity_poly.pdbx_strand_id
1 'polypeptide(L)'
;MHFRPSYINGLTVPQREFSWPEGEDLLDPEISQISRLRPQFQEEYAANGPSFLRPNCPLDRVMREKTPFPTVLITGASGGIGEAFAHVAAGEGHPLILVARTEAELHRVRGVVIARYAVPVTVIVLDLSKPGACDELANELEARKLAPDILINNAGFGLIGKAAELPRENQLQMIDLNVRALSDLTLRFLPAMIAKGSGGIINVASTAGFMPGPNMAVYFATKAYVMSFTEALFEETKGSGVTLTT
;
A
#
# COMPACT_ATOMS: atom_id res chain seq x y z
N MET A 1 37.59 5.05 7.07
CA MET A 1 37.20 4.04 6.06
C MET A 1 36.06 4.64 5.25
N HIS A 2 36.36 5.12 4.03
CA HIS A 2 35.40 5.81 3.16
C HIS A 2 34.59 4.80 2.37
N PHE A 3 33.27 4.77 2.55
CA PHE A 3 32.36 4.10 1.63
C PHE A 3 32.06 5.04 0.46
N ARG A 4 32.41 4.61 -0.75
CA ARG A 4 32.02 5.28 -2.01
C ARG A 4 30.70 4.68 -2.52
N PRO A 5 29.75 5.48 -3.04
CA PRO A 5 28.58 4.97 -3.74
C PRO A 5 28.94 4.52 -5.16
N SER A 6 28.34 3.41 -5.60
CA SER A 6 28.38 2.94 -6.99
C SER A 6 27.34 3.68 -7.84
N TYR A 7 27.78 4.17 -9.01
CA TYR A 7 27.04 5.01 -9.94
C TYR A 7 26.28 4.19 -10.99
N ILE A 8 25.00 4.49 -11.23
CA ILE A 8 24.29 4.15 -12.47
C ILE A 8 23.47 5.39 -12.92
N ASN A 9 23.74 5.88 -14.13
CA ASN A 9 22.94 6.82 -14.94
C ASN A 9 22.66 8.25 -14.46
N GLY A 10 23.64 8.97 -13.89
CA GLY A 10 23.79 10.42 -14.11
C GLY A 10 22.66 11.37 -13.66
N LEU A 11 21.64 10.88 -12.96
CA LEU A 11 20.57 11.67 -12.37
C LEU A 11 20.56 11.38 -10.87
N THR A 12 21.04 12.33 -10.07
CA THR A 12 20.75 12.34 -8.63
C THR A 12 19.24 12.50 -8.46
N VAL A 13 18.55 11.40 -8.17
CA VAL A 13 17.23 11.49 -7.53
C VAL A 13 17.51 12.09 -6.14
N PRO A 14 17.00 13.28 -5.81
CA PRO A 14 17.17 13.81 -4.47
C PRO A 14 16.49 12.84 -3.52
N GLN A 15 17.26 12.24 -2.59
CA GLN A 15 16.65 11.67 -1.40
C GLN A 15 15.97 12.84 -0.69
N ARG A 16 14.65 12.95 -0.78
CA ARG A 16 13.92 13.85 0.11
C ARG A 16 14.06 13.27 1.51
N GLU A 17 14.87 13.92 2.33
CA GLU A 17 15.02 13.59 3.75
C GLU A 17 13.64 13.65 4.42
N PHE A 18 13.41 12.69 5.32
CA PHE A 18 12.24 12.68 6.19
C PHE A 18 12.22 13.96 7.04
N SER A 19 11.12 14.73 6.93
CA SER A 19 10.84 15.89 7.78
C SER A 19 9.63 15.60 8.65
N TRP A 20 9.71 15.93 9.95
CA TRP A 20 8.59 15.80 10.87
C TRP A 20 7.43 16.72 10.48
N PRO A 21 6.17 16.38 10.85
CA PRO A 21 5.06 17.31 10.75
C PRO A 21 5.35 18.57 11.58
N GLU A 22 5.13 19.74 11.01
CA GLU A 22 5.34 21.04 11.66
C GLU A 22 4.08 21.93 11.50
N GLY A 23 3.94 22.94 12.36
CA GLY A 23 2.89 23.94 12.22
C GLY A 23 1.49 23.39 12.53
N GLU A 24 0.53 23.62 11.63
CA GLU A 24 -0.90 23.29 11.81
C GLU A 24 -1.15 21.80 12.05
N ASP A 25 -0.26 20.92 11.58
CA ASP A 25 -0.31 19.48 11.84
C ASP A 25 -0.27 19.14 13.35
N LEU A 26 0.30 20.01 14.20
CA LEU A 26 0.38 19.80 15.66
C LEU A 26 -0.87 20.23 16.44
N LEU A 27 -1.85 20.86 15.77
CA LEU A 27 -3.12 21.27 16.38
C LEU A 27 -4.05 20.06 16.61
N ASP A 28 -3.79 18.94 15.94
CA ASP A 28 -4.45 17.66 16.21
C ASP A 28 -3.97 17.10 17.57
N PRO A 29 -4.88 16.84 18.54
CA PRO A 29 -4.52 16.33 19.86
C PRO A 29 -3.75 15.00 19.86
N GLU A 30 -3.98 14.12 18.88
CA GLU A 30 -3.24 12.86 18.73
C GLU A 30 -1.83 13.11 18.20
N ILE A 31 -1.69 13.97 17.18
CA ILE A 31 -0.38 14.36 16.64
C ILE A 31 0.41 15.14 17.70
N SER A 32 -0.26 15.92 18.55
CA SER A 32 0.35 16.62 19.67
C SER A 32 0.92 15.65 20.72
N GLN A 33 0.25 14.53 21.02
CA GLN A 33 0.80 13.48 21.90
C GLN A 33 2.01 12.78 21.28
N ILE A 34 1.96 12.47 19.98
CA ILE A 34 3.05 11.81 19.24
C ILE A 34 4.25 12.74 19.09
N SER A 35 4.02 14.05 18.93
CA SER A 35 5.09 15.06 18.86
C SER A 35 5.94 15.13 20.13
N ARG A 36 5.41 14.72 21.29
CA ARG A 36 6.18 14.59 22.55
C ARG A 36 7.15 13.42 22.52
N LEU A 37 6.89 12.41 21.69
CA LEU A 37 7.76 11.27 21.45
C LEU A 37 8.81 11.55 20.35
N ARG A 38 8.78 12.74 19.72
CA ARG A 38 9.71 13.17 18.67
C ARG A 38 11.20 12.96 19.02
N PRO A 39 11.69 13.35 20.22
CA PRO A 39 13.10 13.13 20.58
C PRO A 39 13.46 11.65 20.64
N GLN A 40 12.57 10.83 21.21
CA GLN A 40 12.77 9.38 21.36
C GLN A 40 12.73 8.67 20.00
N PHE A 41 11.84 9.08 19.10
CA PHE A 41 11.80 8.56 17.74
C PHE A 41 13.04 8.94 16.92
N GLN A 42 13.50 10.20 17.01
CA GLN A 42 14.72 10.63 16.30
C GLN A 42 15.95 9.86 16.78
N GLU A 43 16.06 9.65 18.09
CA GLU A 43 17.16 8.91 18.72
C GLU A 43 17.14 7.42 18.33
N GLU A 44 15.95 6.79 18.33
CA GLU A 44 15.79 5.39 17.93
C GLU A 44 15.96 5.17 16.42
N TYR A 45 15.55 6.12 15.58
CA TYR A 45 15.65 6.03 14.12
C TYR A 45 17.10 6.20 13.68
N ALA A 46 17.83 7.13 14.31
CA ALA A 46 19.26 7.30 14.12
C ALA A 46 20.06 6.07 14.58
N ALA A 47 19.63 5.40 15.67
CA ALA A 47 20.33 4.25 16.24
C ALA A 47 20.05 2.92 15.51
N ASN A 48 18.84 2.71 14.99
CA ASN A 48 18.39 1.39 14.50
C ASN A 48 17.92 1.39 13.03
N GLY A 49 17.90 2.55 12.38
CA GLY A 49 17.46 2.68 10.99
C GLY A 49 15.99 2.26 10.79
N PRO A 50 15.60 1.90 9.56
CA PRO A 50 14.21 1.64 9.19
C PRO A 50 13.69 0.28 9.68
N SER A 51 14.26 -0.39 10.68
CA SER A 51 13.73 -1.60 11.34
C SER A 51 13.47 -1.31 12.81
N PHE A 52 12.27 -0.82 13.13
CA PHE A 52 12.08 0.17 14.21
C PHE A 52 11.41 -0.35 15.48
N LEU A 53 10.94 -1.60 15.56
CA LEU A 53 10.12 -2.01 16.72
C LEU A 53 10.83 -3.02 17.61
N ARG A 54 11.43 -2.53 18.70
CA ARG A 54 11.83 -3.37 19.84
C ARG A 54 10.66 -3.49 20.83
N PRO A 55 10.51 -4.64 21.50
CA PRO A 55 9.57 -4.78 22.62
C PRO A 55 9.85 -3.73 23.70
N ASN A 56 8.81 -3.05 24.19
CA ASN A 56 8.80 -2.06 25.28
C ASN A 56 9.34 -0.64 24.95
N CYS A 57 9.51 -0.29 23.68
CA CYS A 57 9.64 1.13 23.30
C CYS A 57 8.34 1.91 23.66
N PRO A 58 8.38 3.19 24.06
CA PRO A 58 7.17 3.99 24.29
C PRO A 58 6.15 3.95 23.14
N LEU A 59 6.60 3.86 21.89
CA LEU A 59 5.75 3.72 20.71
C LEU A 59 5.08 2.35 20.61
N ASP A 60 5.72 1.29 21.12
CA ASP A 60 5.16 -0.06 21.16
C ASP A 60 3.86 -0.11 21.99
N ARG A 61 3.79 0.64 23.10
CA ARG A 61 2.56 0.74 23.90
C ARG A 61 1.42 1.42 23.14
N VAL A 62 1.67 2.58 22.53
CA VAL A 62 0.68 3.34 21.75
C VAL A 62 0.19 2.51 20.56
N MET A 63 1.11 1.83 19.87
CA MET A 63 0.80 0.97 18.74
C MET A 63 -0.05 -0.23 19.13
N ARG A 64 0.19 -0.85 20.29
CA ARG A 64 -0.65 -1.94 20.82
C ARG A 64 -2.08 -1.47 21.11
N GLU A 65 -2.25 -0.26 21.62
CA GLU A 65 -3.58 0.32 21.86
C GLU A 65 -4.36 0.55 20.54
N LYS A 66 -3.66 0.71 19.40
CA LYS A 66 -4.25 0.81 18.05
C LYS A 66 -4.38 -0.53 17.30
N THR A 67 -3.94 -1.66 17.86
CA THR A 67 -4.19 -3.00 17.27
C THR A 67 -5.64 -3.52 17.26
N PRO A 68 -6.61 -2.98 18.04
CA PRO A 68 -8.02 -3.36 17.88
C PRO A 68 -8.66 -2.87 16.57
N PHE A 69 -8.00 -1.95 15.85
CA PHE A 69 -8.51 -1.40 14.60
C PHE A 69 -8.32 -2.39 13.44
N PRO A 70 -9.24 -2.40 12.45
CA PRO A 70 -9.11 -3.19 11.24
C PRO A 70 -7.75 -2.99 10.55
N THR A 71 -7.07 -4.06 10.16
CA THR A 71 -5.78 -3.96 9.45
C THR A 71 -5.99 -3.71 7.96
N VAL A 72 -5.27 -2.73 7.41
CA VAL A 72 -5.38 -2.31 6.00
C VAL A 72 -4.15 -2.77 5.20
N LEU A 73 -4.36 -3.60 4.18
CA LEU A 73 -3.31 -3.95 3.21
C LEU A 73 -3.43 -3.06 1.98
N ILE A 74 -2.32 -2.41 1.61
CA ILE A 74 -2.25 -1.49 0.47
C ILE A 74 -1.19 -1.99 -0.51
N THR A 75 -1.60 -2.32 -1.73
CA THR A 75 -0.67 -2.65 -2.83
C THR A 75 -0.25 -1.39 -3.58
N GLY A 76 0.98 -1.33 -4.07
CA GLY A 76 1.51 -0.12 -4.71
C GLY A 76 1.70 1.05 -3.74
N ALA A 77 1.99 0.74 -2.47
CA ALA A 77 2.05 1.72 -1.38
C ALA A 77 3.29 2.63 -1.36
N SER A 78 4.24 2.44 -2.29
CA SER A 78 5.53 3.15 -2.30
C SER A 78 5.47 4.60 -2.80
N GLY A 79 4.29 5.15 -3.09
CA GLY A 79 4.14 6.53 -3.54
C GLY A 79 2.76 6.86 -4.09
N GLY A 80 2.57 8.12 -4.48
CA GLY A 80 1.36 8.60 -5.17
C GLY A 80 0.08 8.30 -4.38
N ILE A 81 -0.93 7.74 -5.06
CA ILE A 81 -2.23 7.42 -4.45
C ILE A 81 -2.09 6.36 -3.35
N GLY A 82 -1.18 5.38 -3.50
CA GLY A 82 -0.96 4.35 -2.48
C GLY A 82 -0.39 4.90 -1.17
N GLU A 83 0.54 5.85 -1.26
CA GLU A 83 1.06 6.57 -0.08
C GLU A 83 -0.04 7.43 0.56
N ALA A 84 -0.87 8.12 -0.25
CA ALA A 84 -2.01 8.88 0.27
C ALA A 84 -3.01 8.00 1.03
N PHE A 85 -3.34 6.80 0.52
CA PHE A 85 -4.15 5.83 1.26
C PHE A 85 -3.51 5.41 2.57
N ALA A 86 -2.19 5.20 2.60
CA ALA A 86 -1.48 4.86 3.83
C ALA A 86 -1.60 5.98 4.88
N HIS A 87 -1.50 7.24 4.46
CA HIS A 87 -1.69 8.39 5.34
C HIS A 87 -3.11 8.47 5.90
N VAL A 88 -4.14 8.30 5.05
CA VAL A 88 -5.54 8.36 5.48
C VAL A 88 -5.85 7.23 6.46
N ALA A 89 -5.53 5.99 6.11
CA ALA A 89 -5.79 4.83 6.96
C ALA A 89 -5.05 4.93 8.30
N ALA A 90 -3.78 5.36 8.30
CA ALA A 90 -3.03 5.56 9.53
C ALA A 90 -3.58 6.71 10.40
N GLY A 91 -4.06 7.79 9.78
CA GLY A 91 -4.72 8.90 10.45
C GLY A 91 -5.99 8.47 11.20
N GLU A 92 -6.69 7.47 10.69
CA GLU A 92 -7.84 6.83 11.35
C GLU A 92 -7.43 5.76 12.37
N GLY A 93 -6.13 5.55 12.57
CA GLY A 93 -5.59 4.63 13.57
C GLY A 93 -5.37 3.20 13.09
N HIS A 94 -5.60 2.90 11.81
CA HIS A 94 -5.47 1.54 11.28
C HIS A 94 -4.01 1.07 11.20
N PRO A 95 -3.71 -0.17 11.67
CA PRO A 95 -2.48 -0.86 11.33
C PRO A 95 -2.37 -1.10 9.83
N LEU A 96 -1.17 -0.96 9.27
CA LEU A 96 -0.94 -1.06 7.83
C LEU A 96 -0.07 -2.24 7.44
N ILE A 97 -0.35 -2.81 6.28
CA ILE A 97 0.52 -3.72 5.53
C ILE A 97 0.79 -3.06 4.17
N LEU A 98 2.03 -2.62 3.95
CA LEU A 98 2.44 -1.91 2.75
C LEU A 98 3.17 -2.86 1.81
N VAL A 99 2.66 -3.02 0.59
CA VAL A 99 3.23 -3.89 -0.44
C VAL A 99 3.63 -3.09 -1.67
N ALA A 100 4.88 -3.20 -2.08
CA ALA A 100 5.39 -2.66 -3.35
C ALA A 100 6.77 -3.26 -3.68
N ARG A 101 7.25 -3.05 -4.90
CA ARG A 101 8.55 -3.60 -5.34
C ARG A 101 9.78 -2.81 -4.88
N THR A 102 9.61 -1.54 -4.50
CA THR A 102 10.74 -0.65 -4.18
C THR A 102 10.92 -0.54 -2.67
N GLU A 103 11.86 -1.32 -2.13
CA GLU A 103 12.14 -1.40 -0.68
C GLU A 103 12.39 -0.03 -0.05
N ALA A 104 13.31 0.76 -0.61
CA ALA A 104 13.69 2.06 -0.06
C ALA A 104 12.49 3.01 0.11
N GLU A 105 11.59 3.05 -0.88
CA GLU A 105 10.39 3.89 -0.83
C GLU A 105 9.36 3.37 0.17
N LEU A 106 9.17 2.05 0.29
CA LEU A 106 8.30 1.49 1.33
C LEU A 106 8.79 1.83 2.73
N HIS A 107 10.10 1.72 2.97
CA HIS A 107 10.67 2.09 4.26
C HIS A 107 10.57 3.59 4.52
N ARG A 108 10.67 4.44 3.50
CA ARG A 108 10.41 5.87 3.62
C ARG A 108 8.96 6.14 4.04
N VAL A 109 7.98 5.60 3.30
CA VAL A 109 6.54 5.75 3.62
C VAL A 109 6.24 5.25 5.03
N ARG A 110 6.75 4.07 5.39
CA ARG A 110 6.61 3.52 6.74
C ARG A 110 7.18 4.46 7.81
N GLY A 111 8.37 5.02 7.60
CA GLY A 111 9.00 5.94 8.55
C GLY A 111 8.14 7.18 8.79
N VAL A 112 7.64 7.79 7.70
CA VAL A 112 6.73 8.94 7.76
C VAL A 112 5.44 8.61 8.50
N VAL A 113 4.79 7.49 8.14
CA VAL A 113 3.52 7.07 8.73
C VAL A 113 3.66 6.80 10.23
N ILE A 114 4.68 6.05 10.63
CA ILE A 114 4.91 5.76 12.05
C ILE A 114 5.16 7.06 12.83
N ALA A 115 6.02 7.94 12.31
CA ALA A 115 6.35 9.18 12.97
C ALA A 115 5.13 10.09 13.17
N ARG A 116 4.20 10.09 12.21
CA ARG A 116 3.03 10.99 12.24
C ARG A 116 1.85 10.42 13.03
N TYR A 117 1.60 9.11 12.94
CA TYR A 117 0.33 8.52 13.42
C TYR A 117 0.50 7.45 14.50
N ALA A 118 1.74 7.00 14.75
CA ALA A 118 2.08 5.97 15.74
C ALA A 118 1.25 4.68 15.59
N VAL A 119 0.99 4.25 14.34
CA VAL A 119 0.33 2.97 14.02
C VAL A 119 1.35 1.89 13.66
N PRO A 120 1.06 0.61 13.90
CA PRO A 120 1.88 -0.48 13.38
C PRO A 120 1.92 -0.47 11.85
N VAL A 121 3.11 -0.63 11.27
CA VAL A 121 3.27 -0.71 9.81
C VAL A 121 4.18 -1.88 9.46
N THR A 122 3.64 -2.86 8.75
CA THR A 122 4.36 -3.99 8.17
C THR A 122 4.72 -3.68 6.72
N VAL A 123 5.97 -3.96 6.33
CA VAL A 123 6.44 -3.83 4.94
C VAL A 123 6.63 -5.23 4.34
N ILE A 124 6.15 -5.40 3.11
CA ILE A 124 6.40 -6.58 2.27
C ILE A 124 6.91 -6.08 0.91
N VAL A 125 8.18 -6.34 0.62
CA VAL A 125 8.81 -5.94 -0.64
C VAL A 125 8.53 -7.03 -1.67
N LEU A 126 7.66 -6.74 -2.65
CA LEU A 126 7.26 -7.72 -3.63
C LEU A 126 6.78 -7.08 -4.94
N ASP A 127 7.21 -7.64 -6.07
CA ASP A 127 6.71 -7.27 -7.40
C ASP A 127 5.52 -8.15 -7.78
N LEU A 128 4.31 -7.63 -7.57
CA LEU A 128 3.06 -8.31 -7.87
C LEU A 128 2.81 -8.56 -9.37
N SER A 129 3.66 -8.04 -10.27
CA SER A 129 3.57 -8.37 -11.70
C SER A 129 4.20 -9.73 -12.05
N LYS A 130 4.90 -10.36 -11.11
CA LYS A 130 5.59 -11.63 -11.34
C LYS A 130 4.66 -12.83 -11.18
N PRO A 131 4.85 -13.91 -11.97
CA PRO A 131 4.15 -15.17 -11.75
C PRO A 131 4.37 -15.68 -10.31
N GLY A 132 3.29 -16.11 -9.65
CA GLY A 132 3.33 -16.62 -8.27
C GLY A 132 3.45 -15.56 -7.18
N ALA A 133 3.52 -14.27 -7.52
CA ALA A 133 3.68 -13.21 -6.51
C ALA A 133 2.50 -13.13 -5.54
N CYS A 134 1.26 -13.36 -5.98
CA CYS A 134 0.13 -13.37 -5.05
C CYS A 134 0.18 -14.56 -4.08
N ASP A 135 0.65 -15.74 -4.51
CA ASP A 135 0.89 -16.89 -3.63
C ASP A 135 2.01 -16.59 -2.63
N GLU A 136 3.08 -15.90 -3.07
CA GLU A 136 4.16 -15.47 -2.20
C GLU A 136 3.67 -14.49 -1.13
N LEU A 137 2.91 -13.45 -1.51
CA LEU A 137 2.30 -12.50 -0.57
C LEU A 137 1.40 -13.21 0.43
N ALA A 138 0.55 -14.10 -0.07
CA ALA A 138 -0.33 -14.94 0.71
C ALA A 138 0.40 -15.75 1.80
N ASN A 139 1.46 -16.46 1.40
CA ASN A 139 2.27 -17.26 2.31
C ASN A 139 2.99 -16.39 3.34
N GLU A 140 3.48 -15.21 2.92
CA GLU A 140 4.15 -14.27 3.83
C GLU A 140 3.19 -13.72 4.89
N LEU A 141 1.95 -13.40 4.51
CA LEU A 141 0.90 -12.97 5.44
C LEU A 141 0.54 -14.08 6.43
N GLU A 142 0.36 -15.31 5.95
CA GLU A 142 0.06 -16.46 6.79
C GLU A 142 1.18 -16.76 7.79
N ALA A 143 2.44 -16.75 7.33
CA ALA A 143 3.61 -16.96 8.18
C ALA A 143 3.71 -15.90 9.30
N ARG A 144 3.32 -14.66 9.00
CA ARG A 144 3.26 -13.54 9.96
C ARG A 144 1.96 -13.48 10.77
N LYS A 145 1.01 -14.39 10.52
CA LYS A 145 -0.33 -14.41 11.11
C LYS A 145 -1.10 -13.10 10.90
N LEU A 146 -0.94 -12.52 9.72
CA LEU A 146 -1.60 -11.29 9.31
C LEU A 146 -2.78 -11.64 8.40
N ALA A 147 -3.94 -11.05 8.69
CA ALA A 147 -5.12 -11.12 7.83
C ALA A 147 -5.66 -9.70 7.64
N PRO A 148 -5.75 -9.18 6.40
CA PRO A 148 -6.29 -7.86 6.17
C PRO A 148 -7.80 -7.86 6.36
N ASP A 149 -8.30 -6.87 7.09
CA ASP A 149 -9.73 -6.56 7.17
C ASP A 149 -10.17 -5.65 6.02
N ILE A 150 -9.23 -4.84 5.52
CA ILE A 150 -9.42 -3.96 4.38
C ILE A 150 -8.30 -4.22 3.37
N LEU A 151 -8.68 -4.46 2.12
CA LEU A 151 -7.75 -4.59 0.99
C LEU A 151 -7.88 -3.37 0.06
N ILE A 152 -6.79 -2.66 -0.17
CA ILE A 152 -6.69 -1.61 -1.18
C ILE A 152 -5.81 -2.11 -2.31
N ASN A 153 -6.44 -2.60 -3.36
CA ASN A 153 -5.79 -2.97 -4.62
C ASN A 153 -5.48 -1.70 -5.42
N ASN A 154 -4.35 -1.07 -5.11
CA ASN A 154 -3.89 0.15 -5.76
C ASN A 154 -2.73 -0.10 -6.75
N ALA A 155 -2.00 -1.21 -6.64
CA ALA A 155 -0.89 -1.50 -7.54
C ALA A 155 -1.36 -1.54 -9.00
N GLY A 156 -0.69 -0.75 -9.83
CA GLY A 156 -0.94 -0.73 -11.26
C GLY A 156 -0.06 0.28 -11.99
N PHE A 157 0.05 0.14 -13.30
CA PHE A 157 0.70 1.12 -14.16
C PHE A 157 -0.01 1.23 -15.51
N GLY A 158 0.38 2.25 -16.28
CA GLY A 158 -0.10 2.48 -17.64
C GLY A 158 1.08 2.75 -18.57
N LEU A 159 0.87 2.52 -19.87
CA LEU A 159 1.81 2.85 -20.94
C LEU A 159 1.11 3.80 -21.92
N ILE A 160 1.87 4.76 -22.44
CA ILE A 160 1.41 5.72 -23.45
C ILE A 160 2.14 5.43 -24.75
N GLY A 161 1.39 5.21 -25.83
CA GLY A 161 1.88 4.91 -27.17
C GLY A 161 0.92 4.00 -27.94
N LYS A 162 1.07 3.92 -29.26
CA LYS A 162 0.25 2.98 -30.03
C LYS A 162 0.59 1.55 -29.62
N ALA A 163 -0.42 0.69 -29.47
CA ALA A 163 -0.22 -0.69 -29.02
C ALA A 163 0.77 -1.48 -29.89
N ALA A 164 0.82 -1.20 -31.20
CA ALA A 164 1.75 -1.81 -32.15
C ALA A 164 3.22 -1.35 -31.99
N GLU A 165 3.45 -0.20 -31.33
CA GLU A 165 4.77 0.40 -31.13
C GLU A 165 5.33 0.11 -29.72
N LEU A 166 4.46 -0.27 -28.77
CA LEU A 166 4.84 -0.58 -27.40
C LEU A 166 5.40 -2.01 -27.27
N PRO A 167 6.39 -2.25 -26.39
CA PRO A 167 6.88 -3.60 -26.11
C PRO A 167 5.74 -4.52 -25.64
N ARG A 168 5.54 -5.64 -26.33
CA ARG A 168 4.50 -6.63 -26.00
C ARG A 168 4.56 -7.06 -24.54
N GLU A 169 5.75 -7.32 -24.04
CA GLU A 169 5.97 -7.81 -22.68
C GLU A 169 5.47 -6.82 -21.61
N ASN A 170 5.77 -5.53 -21.76
CA ASN A 170 5.30 -4.51 -20.81
C ASN A 170 3.77 -4.34 -20.84
N GLN A 171 3.17 -4.54 -22.02
CA GLN A 171 1.70 -4.52 -22.16
C GLN A 171 1.05 -5.71 -21.45
N LEU A 172 1.65 -6.91 -21.53
CA LEU A 172 1.15 -8.09 -20.81
C LEU A 172 1.35 -7.97 -19.30
N GLN A 173 2.51 -7.46 -18.86
CA GLN A 173 2.75 -7.17 -17.44
C GLN A 173 1.74 -6.19 -16.84
N MET A 174 1.20 -5.27 -17.65
CA MET A 174 0.13 -4.38 -17.22
C MET A 174 -1.15 -5.14 -16.93
N ILE A 175 -1.49 -6.14 -17.74
CA ILE A 175 -2.63 -7.03 -17.48
C ILE A 175 -2.35 -7.88 -16.23
N ASP A 176 -1.14 -8.43 -16.12
CA ASP A 176 -0.78 -9.25 -14.95
C ASP A 176 -0.89 -8.45 -13.65
N LEU A 177 -0.46 -7.19 -13.63
CA LEU A 177 -0.57 -6.37 -12.42
C LEU A 177 -1.98 -5.78 -12.22
N ASN A 178 -2.51 -5.06 -13.21
CA ASN A 178 -3.75 -4.29 -13.04
C ASN A 178 -5.00 -5.19 -12.97
N VAL A 179 -4.94 -6.39 -13.54
CA VAL A 179 -6.07 -7.33 -13.62
C VAL A 179 -5.78 -8.57 -12.80
N ARG A 180 -4.79 -9.38 -13.19
CA ARG A 180 -4.59 -10.72 -12.59
C ARG A 180 -4.31 -10.62 -11.09
N ALA A 181 -3.32 -9.81 -10.69
CA ALA A 181 -2.95 -9.68 -9.28
C ALA A 181 -4.09 -9.10 -8.42
N LEU A 182 -4.77 -8.07 -8.91
CA LEU A 182 -5.94 -7.48 -8.25
C LEU A 182 -7.04 -8.52 -8.03
N SER A 183 -7.44 -9.23 -9.09
CA SER A 183 -8.51 -10.23 -9.01
C SER A 183 -8.14 -11.38 -8.08
N ASP A 184 -6.90 -11.86 -8.16
CA ASP A 184 -6.41 -12.93 -7.30
C ASP A 184 -6.48 -12.54 -5.83
N LEU A 185 -5.92 -11.38 -5.46
CA LEU A 185 -5.95 -10.91 -4.07
C LEU A 185 -7.38 -10.67 -3.59
N THR A 186 -8.25 -10.07 -4.42
CA THR A 186 -9.68 -9.92 -4.09
C THR A 186 -10.32 -11.27 -3.80
N LEU A 187 -10.20 -12.25 -4.72
CA LEU A 187 -10.81 -13.57 -4.57
C LEU A 187 -10.23 -14.37 -3.41
N ARG A 188 -8.98 -14.10 -3.03
CA ARG A 188 -8.31 -14.77 -1.91
C ARG A 188 -8.81 -14.28 -0.56
N PHE A 189 -8.99 -12.97 -0.39
CA PHE A 189 -9.36 -12.38 0.90
C PHE A 189 -10.87 -12.25 1.10
N LEU A 190 -11.64 -12.11 0.02
CA LEU A 190 -13.09 -11.91 0.08
C LEU A 190 -13.85 -13.01 0.85
N PRO A 191 -13.58 -14.32 0.65
CA PRO A 191 -14.32 -15.38 1.36
C PRO A 191 -14.20 -15.28 2.89
N ALA A 192 -13.02 -14.92 3.40
CA ALA A 192 -12.80 -14.75 4.82
C ALA A 192 -13.53 -13.52 5.38
N MET A 193 -13.57 -12.42 4.63
CA MET A 193 -14.34 -11.22 5.00
C MET A 193 -15.85 -11.53 5.06
N ILE A 194 -16.37 -12.28 4.09
CA ILE A 194 -17.78 -12.70 4.06
C ILE A 194 -18.09 -13.61 5.25
N ALA A 195 -17.24 -14.61 5.52
CA ALA A 195 -17.43 -15.52 6.65
C ALA A 195 -17.40 -14.79 8.00
N LYS A 196 -16.59 -13.73 8.11
CA LYS A 196 -16.52 -12.86 9.28
C LYS A 196 -17.74 -11.93 9.41
N GLY A 197 -18.45 -11.67 8.32
CA GLY A 197 -19.57 -10.72 8.28
C GLY A 197 -19.13 -9.24 8.28
N SER A 198 -17.85 -8.98 7.99
CA SER A 198 -17.26 -7.64 8.02
C SER A 198 -15.99 -7.59 7.17
N GLY A 199 -15.79 -6.51 6.43
CA GLY A 199 -14.55 -6.23 5.70
C GLY A 199 -14.76 -5.21 4.60
N GLY A 200 -13.67 -4.82 3.94
CA GLY A 200 -13.72 -3.86 2.84
C GLY A 200 -12.70 -4.16 1.75
N ILE A 201 -13.08 -3.93 0.49
CA ILE A 201 -12.14 -3.95 -0.63
C ILE A 201 -12.32 -2.69 -1.47
N ILE A 202 -11.22 -2.00 -1.74
CA ILE A 202 -11.13 -0.88 -2.68
C ILE A 202 -10.26 -1.32 -3.85
N ASN A 203 -10.85 -1.39 -5.04
CA ASN A 203 -10.17 -1.73 -6.28
C ASN A 203 -9.94 -0.46 -7.09
N VAL A 204 -8.74 0.13 -7.01
CA VAL A 204 -8.46 1.44 -7.60
C VAL A 204 -8.57 1.37 -9.12
N ALA A 205 -9.66 1.90 -9.66
CA ALA A 205 -9.94 1.94 -11.08
C ALA A 205 -9.31 3.19 -11.73
N SER A 206 -9.99 3.76 -12.72
CA SER A 206 -9.62 5.01 -13.37
C SER A 206 -10.83 5.53 -14.15
N THR A 207 -10.86 6.83 -14.46
CA THR A 207 -11.80 7.36 -15.47
C THR A 207 -11.65 6.66 -16.83
N ALA A 208 -10.46 6.10 -17.11
CA ALA A 208 -10.21 5.23 -18.25
C ALA A 208 -11.01 3.91 -18.24
N GLY A 209 -11.70 3.56 -17.16
CA GLY A 209 -12.57 2.38 -17.16
C GLY A 209 -13.90 2.60 -17.87
N PHE A 210 -14.38 3.85 -18.00
CA PHE A 210 -15.70 4.15 -18.53
C PHE A 210 -15.75 4.16 -20.08
N MET A 211 -14.67 4.55 -20.74
CA MET A 211 -14.65 4.68 -22.19
C MET A 211 -13.22 4.47 -22.73
N PRO A 212 -13.03 3.68 -23.79
CA PRO A 212 -11.71 3.45 -24.38
C PRO A 212 -11.16 4.70 -25.08
N GLY A 213 -9.84 4.76 -25.23
CA GLY A 213 -9.15 5.81 -25.99
C GLY A 213 -7.88 5.31 -26.69
N PRO A 214 -7.40 6.03 -27.73
CA PRO A 214 -6.17 5.68 -28.42
C PRO A 214 -4.95 5.85 -27.52
N ASN A 215 -3.82 5.25 -27.91
CA ASN A 215 -2.51 5.36 -27.27
C ASN A 215 -2.39 4.82 -25.83
N MET A 216 -3.45 4.27 -25.24
CA MET A 216 -3.37 3.56 -23.95
C MET A 216 -4.30 2.34 -23.94
N ALA A 217 -4.46 1.67 -25.09
CA ALA A 217 -5.51 0.68 -25.34
C ALA A 217 -5.61 -0.40 -24.25
N VAL A 218 -4.47 -0.98 -23.85
CA VAL A 218 -4.42 -2.01 -22.81
C VAL A 218 -4.79 -1.42 -21.44
N TYR A 219 -4.33 -0.22 -21.10
CA TYR A 219 -4.67 0.42 -19.83
C TYR A 219 -6.18 0.66 -19.70
N PHE A 220 -6.82 1.24 -20.72
CA PHE A 220 -8.28 1.40 -20.78
C PHE A 220 -8.99 0.06 -20.56
N ALA A 221 -8.58 -0.98 -21.28
CA ALA A 221 -9.15 -2.32 -21.14
C ALA A 221 -8.99 -2.89 -19.72
N THR A 222 -7.81 -2.74 -19.09
CA THR A 222 -7.60 -3.21 -17.72
C THR A 222 -8.51 -2.48 -16.72
N LYS A 223 -8.71 -1.16 -16.87
CA LYS A 223 -9.54 -0.39 -15.94
C LYS A 223 -11.03 -0.62 -16.16
N ALA A 224 -11.45 -0.91 -17.39
CA ALA A 224 -12.82 -1.36 -17.67
C ALA A 224 -13.11 -2.71 -17.01
N TYR A 225 -12.15 -3.65 -17.05
CA TYR A 225 -12.25 -4.91 -16.31
C TYR A 225 -12.42 -4.65 -14.80
N VAL A 226 -11.56 -3.80 -14.21
CA VAL A 226 -11.59 -3.54 -12.75
C VAL A 226 -12.95 -2.98 -12.32
N MET A 227 -13.51 -2.05 -13.08
CA MET A 227 -14.85 -1.53 -12.83
C MET A 227 -15.91 -2.62 -12.87
N SER A 228 -16.00 -3.35 -13.99
CA SER A 228 -17.02 -4.38 -14.18
C SER A 228 -16.91 -5.50 -13.14
N PHE A 229 -15.69 -5.92 -12.80
CA PHE A 229 -15.43 -6.91 -11.78
C PHE A 229 -15.88 -6.44 -10.39
N THR A 230 -15.59 -5.20 -10.04
CA THR A 230 -15.94 -4.64 -8.73
C THR A 230 -17.44 -4.43 -8.58
N GLU A 231 -18.12 -3.93 -9.62
CA GLU A 231 -19.58 -3.78 -9.63
C GLU A 231 -20.30 -5.12 -9.46
N ALA A 232 -19.84 -6.16 -10.16
CA ALA A 232 -20.41 -7.51 -10.03
C ALA A 232 -20.25 -8.05 -8.61
N LEU A 233 -19.05 -7.96 -8.03
CA LEU A 233 -18.83 -8.44 -6.67
C LEU A 233 -19.55 -7.58 -5.61
N PHE A 234 -19.72 -6.28 -5.83
CA PHE A 234 -20.55 -5.44 -4.96
C PHE A 234 -21.98 -5.98 -4.87
N GLU A 235 -22.56 -6.39 -6.00
CA GLU A 235 -23.89 -7.02 -6.02
C GLU A 235 -23.90 -8.39 -5.31
N GLU A 236 -22.88 -9.22 -5.55
CA GLU A 236 -22.76 -10.56 -4.93
C GLU A 236 -22.58 -10.50 -3.40
N THR A 237 -22.00 -9.41 -2.88
CA THR A 237 -21.72 -9.25 -1.45
C THR A 237 -22.81 -8.55 -0.65
N LYS A 238 -23.93 -8.15 -1.28
CA LYS A 238 -25.04 -7.49 -0.57
C LYS A 238 -25.55 -8.33 0.60
N GLY A 239 -25.65 -7.70 1.77
CA GLY A 239 -26.10 -8.35 3.00
C GLY A 239 -25.04 -9.18 3.73
N SER A 240 -23.82 -9.31 3.19
CA SER A 240 -22.71 -10.00 3.87
C SER A 240 -22.01 -9.18 4.95
N GLY A 241 -22.25 -7.86 5.02
CA GLY A 241 -21.48 -6.94 5.87
C GLY A 241 -20.10 -6.56 5.31
N VAL A 242 -19.74 -7.04 4.11
CA VAL A 242 -18.54 -6.63 3.37
C VAL A 242 -18.89 -5.54 2.36
N THR A 243 -18.02 -4.54 2.23
CA THR A 243 -18.17 -3.45 1.25
C THR A 243 -17.13 -3.58 0.14
N LEU A 244 -17.56 -3.46 -1.12
CA LEU A 244 -16.67 -3.38 -2.28
C LEU A 244 -16.91 -2.09 -3.06
N THR A 245 -15.83 -1.40 -3.43
CA THR A 245 -15.90 -0.17 -4.22
C THR A 245 -14.68 0.00 -5.12
N THR A 246 -14.80 0.86 -6.13
CA THR A 246 -13.68 1.37 -6.95
C THR A 246 -13.20 2.73 -6.49
#